data_AF-A0A2W7NCE9-F1
#
_entry.id   AF-A0A2W7NCE9-F1
#
_cell.length_a   1.000
_cell.length_b   1.000
_cell.length_c   1.000
_cell.angle_alpha   90.00
_cell.angle_beta   90.00
_cell.angle_gamma   90.00
#
_symmetry.space_group_name_H-M   'P 1'
#
loop_
_entity.id
_entity.type
_entity.pdbx_description
1 polymer ?
#
loop_
_entity_poly.entity_id
_entity_poly.type
_entity_poly.pdbx_seq_one_letter_code
_entity_poly.pdbx_strand_id
1 'polypeptide(L)'
;MVVMQYPHSITITAKGATGIDGDGNPTEGATTVVFTGTCRAEANGTGQLLRGDDGSEMNYSFTVYLPKMETDISANSEAEIIIGNMTIKGSVKRHSNGQLNSRLWV
;
A
#
# COMPACT_ATOMS: atom_id res chain seq x y z
N MET A 1 23.53 0.46 -19.80
CA MET A 1 22.96 -0.01 -18.52
C MET A 1 21.54 0.50 -18.42
N VAL A 2 20.54 -0.37 -18.39
CA VAL A 2 19.13 0.03 -18.30
C VAL A 2 18.82 0.26 -16.82
N VAL A 3 18.66 1.52 -16.40
CA VAL A 3 18.15 1.83 -15.06
C VAL A 3 16.67 1.46 -15.07
N MET A 4 16.34 0.32 -14.47
CA MET A 4 14.95 -0.12 -14.34
C MET A 4 14.27 0.80 -13.32
N GLN A 5 13.32 1.61 -13.80
CA GLN A 5 12.65 2.62 -12.97
C GLN A 5 11.83 1.99 -11.83
N TYR A 6 11.31 0.77 -12.05
CA TYR A 6 10.53 -0.02 -11.10
C TYR A 6 11.08 -1.45 -11.02
N PRO A 7 12.14 -1.68 -10.23
CA PRO A 7 12.77 -3.00 -10.13
C PRO A 7 12.03 -3.96 -9.19
N HIS A 8 11.04 -3.48 -8.42
CA HIS A 8 10.36 -4.26 -7.39
C HIS A 8 8.95 -4.63 -7.86
N SER A 9 8.34 -5.64 -7.25
CA SER A 9 6.92 -5.98 -7.48
C SER A 9 6.11 -5.67 -6.24
N ILE A 10 4.85 -5.27 -6.39
CA ILE A 10 3.90 -5.09 -5.29
C ILE A 10 2.62 -5.86 -5.57
N THR A 11 2.06 -6.42 -4.51
CA THR A 11 0.72 -6.98 -4.45
C THR A 11 -0.01 -6.28 -3.32
N ILE A 12 -1.15 -5.68 -3.62
CA ILE A 12 -1.99 -5.00 -2.64
C ILE A 12 -3.28 -5.78 -2.48
N THR A 13 -3.59 -6.13 -1.24
CA THR A 13 -4.78 -6.89 -0.85
C THR A 13 -5.62 -6.02 0.07
N ALA A 14 -6.83 -5.66 -0.34
CA ALA A 14 -7.78 -5.01 0.55
C ALA A 14 -8.47 -6.07 1.40
N LYS A 15 -8.58 -5.79 2.70
CA LYS A 15 -9.47 -6.53 3.58
C LYS A 15 -10.90 -6.05 3.34
N GLY A 16 -11.79 -6.97 3.01
CA GLY A 16 -13.22 -6.69 2.96
C GLY A 16 -13.74 -6.26 4.34
N ALA A 17 -14.89 -5.58 4.37
CA ALA A 17 -15.53 -5.22 5.63
C ALA A 17 -15.86 -6.48 6.43
N THR A 18 -15.48 -6.51 7.70
CA THR A 18 -15.93 -7.54 8.64
C THR A 18 -17.40 -7.34 8.94
N GLY A 19 -18.22 -8.33 8.63
CA GLY A 19 -19.65 -8.32 8.90
C GLY A 19 -19.99 -9.08 10.17
N ILE A 20 -21.20 -8.88 10.69
CA ILE A 20 -21.79 -9.79 11.67
C ILE A 20 -22.83 -10.59 10.89
N ASP A 21 -22.70 -11.91 10.87
CA ASP A 21 -23.70 -12.78 10.24
C ASP A 21 -25.02 -12.76 11.04
N GLY A 22 -26.11 -13.26 10.47
CA GLY A 22 -27.43 -13.28 11.11
C GLY A 22 -27.47 -13.99 12.48
N ASP A 23 -26.43 -14.78 12.80
CA ASP A 23 -26.25 -15.50 14.07
C ASP A 23 -25.39 -14.75 15.11
N GLY A 24 -24.96 -13.50 14.82
CA GLY A 24 -24.13 -12.71 15.74
C GLY A 24 -22.63 -13.03 15.68
N ASN A 25 -22.21 -13.89 14.75
CA ASN A 25 -20.80 -14.25 14.57
C ASN A 25 -20.06 -13.26 13.68
N PRO A 26 -18.83 -12.85 14.04
CA PRO A 26 -17.99 -12.03 13.16
C PRO A 26 -17.58 -12.84 11.94
N THR A 27 -17.89 -12.32 10.76
CA THR A 27 -17.42 -12.85 9.47
C THR A 27 -16.20 -12.04 9.03
N GLU A 28 -15.10 -12.72 8.76
CA GLU A 28 -13.93 -12.08 8.18
C GLU A 28 -14.25 -11.68 6.74
N GLY A 29 -14.09 -10.39 6.44
CA GLY A 29 -14.30 -9.89 5.08
C GLY A 29 -13.30 -10.53 4.13
N ALA A 30 -13.78 -11.02 2.98
CA ALA A 30 -12.92 -11.64 1.98
C ALA A 30 -11.78 -10.69 1.58
N THR A 31 -10.54 -11.18 1.63
CA THR A 31 -9.37 -10.46 1.14
C THR A 31 -9.37 -10.49 -0.38
N THR A 32 -9.41 -9.32 -1.01
CA THR A 32 -9.40 -9.19 -2.47
C THR A 32 -8.11 -8.52 -2.90
N VAL A 33 -7.41 -9.13 -3.86
CA VAL A 33 -6.24 -8.50 -4.49
C VAL A 33 -6.74 -7.31 -5.32
N VAL A 34 -6.43 -6.10 -4.87
CA VAL A 34 -6.86 -4.85 -5.50
C VAL A 34 -5.91 -4.47 -6.63
N PHE A 35 -4.61 -4.72 -6.42
CA PHE A 35 -3.59 -4.31 -7.36
C PHE A 35 -2.39 -5.25 -7.33
N THR A 36 -1.82 -5.52 -8.50
CA THR A 36 -0.54 -6.22 -8.62
C THR A 36 0.22 -5.58 -9.77
N GLY A 37 1.48 -5.21 -9.53
CA GLY A 37 2.27 -4.52 -10.54
C GLY A 37 3.71 -4.27 -10.13
N THR A 38 4.42 -3.50 -10.95
CA THR A 38 5.79 -3.08 -10.65
C THR A 38 5.80 -1.81 -9.80
N CYS A 39 6.77 -1.73 -8.91
CA CYS A 39 6.91 -0.61 -7.98
C CYS A 39 8.38 -0.30 -7.67
N ARG A 40 8.59 0.80 -6.95
CA ARG A 40 9.86 1.15 -6.31
C ARG A 40 9.57 1.50 -4.87
N ALA A 41 10.03 0.67 -3.93
CA ALA A 41 9.92 0.94 -2.51
C ALA A 41 11.19 1.59 -1.97
N GLU A 42 11.03 2.68 -1.23
CA GLU A 42 12.09 3.41 -0.54
C GLU A 42 11.79 3.41 0.96
N ALA A 43 12.72 2.91 1.76
CA ALA A 43 12.57 2.91 3.22
C ALA A 43 12.61 4.35 3.75
N ASN A 44 11.78 4.63 4.75
CA ASN A 44 11.78 5.89 5.47
C ASN A 44 12.96 5.94 6.46
N GLY A 45 14.18 6.11 5.94
CA GLY A 45 15.40 6.13 6.75
C GLY A 45 15.54 7.37 7.64
N THR A 46 14.77 8.43 7.36
CA THR A 46 14.86 9.74 8.05
C THR A 46 13.76 9.96 9.08
N GLY A 47 12.85 9.00 9.30
CA GLY A 47 11.74 9.14 10.24
C GLY A 47 10.73 10.23 9.83
N GLN A 48 10.55 10.44 8.52
CA GLN A 48 9.60 11.41 8.02
C GLN A 48 8.18 11.00 8.42
N LEU A 49 7.39 11.95 8.90
CA LEU A 49 6.00 11.71 9.26
C LEU A 49 5.10 12.05 8.08
N LEU A 50 4.13 11.19 7.82
CA LEU A 50 3.10 11.44 6.83
C LEU A 50 2.01 12.29 7.47
N ARG A 51 1.90 13.55 7.04
CA ARG A 51 0.84 14.44 7.51
C ARG A 51 -0.46 14.14 6.78
N GLY A 52 -1.43 13.57 7.48
CA GLY A 52 -2.80 13.33 7.03
C GLY A 52 -3.53 14.62 6.67
N ASP A 53 -4.64 14.48 5.96
CA ASP A 53 -5.51 15.60 5.58
C ASP A 53 -6.07 16.33 6.80
N ASP A 54 -6.36 15.57 7.86
CA ASP A 54 -6.82 16.05 9.17
C ASP A 54 -5.69 16.70 10.02
N GLY A 55 -4.49 16.81 9.46
CA GLY A 55 -3.31 17.30 10.19
C GLY A 55 -2.64 16.27 11.11
N SER A 56 -3.18 15.05 11.22
CA SER A 56 -2.60 13.97 12.00
C SER A 56 -1.28 13.48 11.40
N GLU A 57 -0.25 13.29 12.22
CA GLU A 57 1.03 12.75 11.78
C GLU A 57 1.03 11.22 11.93
N MET A 58 1.13 10.51 10.80
CA MET A 58 1.24 9.04 10.77
C MET A 58 2.67 8.63 10.44
N ASN A 59 3.22 7.73 11.24
CA ASN A 59 4.52 7.14 10.94
C ASN A 59 4.36 6.08 9.85
N TYR A 60 5.28 6.07 8.89
CA TYR A 60 5.35 5.07 7.82
C TYR A 60 6.75 4.50 7.74
N SER A 61 6.86 3.24 7.33
CA SER A 61 8.14 2.55 7.22
C SER A 61 8.71 2.63 5.80
N PHE A 62 7.85 2.64 4.77
CA PHE A 62 8.26 2.65 3.37
C PHE A 62 7.38 3.58 2.53
N THR A 63 7.99 4.32 1.61
CA THR A 63 7.30 5.02 0.52
C THR A 63 7.42 4.17 -0.74
N VAL A 64 6.29 3.77 -1.31
CA VAL A 64 6.23 2.99 -2.54
C VAL A 64 5.77 3.89 -3.68
N TYR A 65 6.58 3.97 -4.73
CA TYR A 65 6.27 4.66 -5.97
C TYR A 65 5.77 3.65 -6.99
N LEU A 66 4.61 3.96 -7.56
CA LEU A 66 3.94 3.17 -8.59
C LEU A 66 3.77 3.99 -9.87
N PRO A 67 3.63 3.30 -11.02
CA PRO A 67 3.05 3.95 -12.20
C PRO A 67 1.67 4.52 -11.86
N LYS A 68 1.27 5.55 -12.60
CA LYS A 68 -0.05 6.17 -12.41
C LYS A 68 -1.13 5.10 -12.51
N MET A 69 -1.88 4.95 -11.42
CA MET A 69 -3.06 4.10 -11.35
C MET A 69 -4.28 4.98 -11.15
N GLU A 70 -5.40 4.58 -11.77
CA GLU A 70 -6.69 5.25 -11.59
C GLU A 70 -7.48 4.63 -10.42
N THR A 71 -7.12 3.42 -10.00
CA THR A 71 -7.70 2.77 -8.83
C THR A 71 -7.25 3.50 -7.57
N ASP A 72 -8.15 3.68 -6.62
CA ASP A 72 -7.78 4.13 -5.29
C ASP A 72 -7.53 2.93 -4.38
N ILE A 73 -6.41 2.93 -3.66
CA ILE A 73 -6.12 1.94 -2.64
C ILE A 73 -6.59 2.49 -1.30
N SER A 74 -7.57 1.81 -0.70
CA SER A 74 -8.05 2.13 0.63
C SER A 74 -6.95 1.96 1.69
N ALA A 75 -6.88 2.92 2.61
CA ALA A 75 -6.06 2.80 3.80
C ALA A 75 -6.45 1.54 4.59
N ASN A 76 -5.48 0.88 5.22
CA ASN A 76 -5.54 -0.46 5.83
C ASN A 76 -5.49 -1.65 4.87
N SER A 77 -5.32 -1.45 3.56
CA SER A 77 -4.96 -2.55 2.66
C SER A 77 -3.58 -3.11 3.00
N GLU A 78 -3.37 -4.42 2.87
CA GLU A 78 -2.06 -5.04 3.03
C GLU A 78 -1.27 -4.91 1.74
N ALA A 79 -0.11 -4.26 1.80
CA ALA A 79 0.85 -4.17 0.73
C ALA A 79 1.99 -5.17 0.97
N GLU A 80 2.17 -6.08 0.03
CA GLU A 80 3.28 -7.01 -0.04
C GLU A 80 4.21 -6.60 -1.18
N ILE A 81 5.43 -6.19 -0.85
CA ILE A 81 6.43 -5.69 -1.78
C ILE A 81 7.55 -6.72 -1.88
N ILE A 82 7.88 -7.13 -3.09
CA ILE A 82 8.94 -8.08 -3.39
C ILE A 82 10.12 -7.31 -4.00
N ILE A 83 11.21 -7.22 -3.25
CA ILE A 83 12.48 -6.60 -3.63
C ILE A 83 13.50 -7.72 -3.88
N GLY A 84 13.55 -8.24 -5.10
CA GLY A 84 14.41 -9.39 -5.43
C GLY A 84 14.01 -10.62 -4.62
N ASN A 85 14.85 -11.01 -3.65
CA ASN A 85 14.61 -12.14 -2.75
C ASN A 85 13.98 -11.75 -1.39
N MET A 86 13.70 -10.47 -1.16
CA MET A 86 13.12 -9.98 0.09
C MET A 86 11.64 -9.63 -0.10
N THR A 87 10.77 -10.18 0.74
CA THR A 87 9.35 -9.82 0.79
C THR A 87 9.10 -8.94 2.01
N ILE A 88 8.64 -7.72 1.77
CA ILE A 88 8.26 -6.75 2.79
C ILE A 88 6.75 -6.71 2.83
N LYS A 89 6.17 -6.89 4.01
CA LYS A 89 4.73 -6.75 4.22
C LYS A 89 4.48 -5.56 5.11
N GLY A 90 3.48 -4.77 4.78
CA GLY A 90 3.00 -3.70 5.65
C GLY A 90 1.62 -3.23 5.25
N SER A 91 0.99 -2.43 6.12
CA SER A 91 -0.35 -1.92 5.88
C SER A 91 -0.27 -0.54 5.25
N VAL A 92 -0.99 -0.34 4.15
CA VAL A 92 -1.10 0.96 3.47
C VAL A 92 -1.72 1.97 4.43
N LYS A 93 -0.93 2.99 4.80
CA LYS A 93 -1.38 4.12 5.61
C LYS A 93 -2.11 5.15 4.78
N ARG A 94 -1.59 5.40 3.57
CA ARG A 94 -2.19 6.35 2.64
C ARG A 94 -1.81 6.01 1.22
N HIS A 95 -2.70 6.40 0.33
CA HIS A 95 -2.50 6.39 -1.09
C HIS A 95 -2.68 7.82 -1.63
N SER A 96 -1.83 8.20 -2.57
CA SER A 96 -1.96 9.47 -3.29
C SER A 96 -1.66 9.24 -4.76
N ASN A 97 -2.69 9.38 -5.58
CA ASN A 97 -2.58 9.42 -7.03
C ASN A 97 -2.14 10.83 -7.46
N GLY A 98 -0.86 10.97 -7.78
CA GLY A 98 -0.34 12.18 -8.41
C GLY A 98 -0.68 12.26 -9.90
N GLN A 99 -0.34 13.39 -10.52
CA GLN A 99 -0.57 13.63 -11.95
C GLN A 99 0.18 12.63 -12.86
N LEU A 100 1.40 12.23 -12.46
CA LEU A 100 2.32 11.41 -13.27
C LEU A 100 2.70 10.08 -12.61
N ASN A 101 2.46 9.91 -11.31
CA ASN A 101 2.76 8.71 -10.57
C ASN A 101 1.83 8.56 -9.37
N SER A 102 1.70 7.33 -8.90
CA SER A 102 0.97 7.02 -7.68
C SER A 102 1.95 6.71 -6.56
N ARG A 103 1.64 7.17 -5.35
CA ARG A 103 2.47 7.00 -4.17
C ARG A 103 1.67 6.33 -3.07
N LEU A 104 2.27 5.31 -2.47
CA LEU A 104 1.76 4.70 -1.25
C LEU A 104 2.75 4.89 -0.13
N TRP A 105 2.20 5.01 1.07
CA TRP A 105 2.96 4.96 2.31
C TRP A 105 2.51 3.72 3.07
N VAL A 106 3.48 2.88 3.42
CA VAL A 106 3.32 1.61 4.10
C VAL A 106 4.02 1.67 5.44
#